data_AF-A0A661S5I1-F1
#
_entry.id   AF-A0A661S5I1-F1
#
_cell.length_a   1.000
_cell.length_b   1.000
_cell.length_c   1.000
_cell.angle_alpha   90.00
_cell.angle_beta   90.00
_cell.angle_gamma   90.00
#
_symmetry.space_group_name_H-M   'P 1'
#
loop_
_entity.id
_entity.type
_entity.pdbx_description
1 polymer ?
#
loop_
_entity_poly.entity_id
_entity_poly.type
_entity_poly.pdbx_seq_one_letter_code
_entity_poly.pdbx_strand_id
1 'polypeptide(L)'
;MRKKILNSLVILSLIFSSCYVRQALAEEDVYKIGMIHWIAYSPLNVADVKGFWKAQGINVEVINFGNNRELNIALQKKRIHIALDMMGSWVGMYVRGVPLTIIGE
;
A
#
# COMPACT_ATOMS: atom_id res chain seq x y z
N MET A 1 12.31 19.61 -48.72
CA MET A 1 11.18 19.66 -47.75
C MET A 1 10.84 18.31 -47.11
N ARG A 2 10.64 17.22 -47.85
CA ARG A 2 10.28 15.88 -47.30
C ARG A 2 11.17 15.36 -46.15
N LYS A 3 12.50 15.51 -46.21
CA LYS A 3 13.42 15.07 -45.13
C LYS A 3 13.23 15.84 -43.81
N LYS A 4 12.86 17.13 -43.85
CA LYS A 4 12.62 17.93 -42.65
C LYS A 4 11.32 17.50 -41.93
N ILE A 5 10.29 17.17 -42.70
CA ILE A 5 9.01 16.68 -42.20
C ILE A 5 9.17 15.28 -41.58
N LEU A 6 9.94 14.41 -42.25
CA LEU A 6 10.24 13.06 -41.75
C LEU A 6 11.03 13.10 -40.43
N ASN A 7 12.05 13.97 -40.33
CA ASN A 7 12.82 14.12 -39.09
C ASN A 7 11.96 14.71 -37.95
N SER A 8 11.03 15.62 -38.27
CA SER A 8 10.14 16.20 -37.26
C SER A 8 9.11 15.19 -36.72
N LEU A 9 8.64 14.26 -37.56
CA LEU A 9 7.73 13.18 -37.15
C LEU A 9 8.42 12.13 -36.27
N VAL A 10 9.67 11.77 -36.58
CA VAL A 10 10.46 10.82 -35.77
C VAL A 10 10.76 11.40 -34.38
N ILE A 11 11.07 12.69 -34.29
CA ILE A 11 11.30 13.37 -33.01
C ILE A 11 10.01 13.41 -32.19
N LEU A 12 8.87 13.70 -32.82
CA LEU A 12 7.57 13.72 -32.14
C LEU A 12 7.14 12.34 -31.62
N SER A 13 7.42 11.26 -32.38
CA SER A 13 7.16 9.88 -31.92
C SER A 13 8.08 9.44 -30.77
N LEU A 14 9.33 9.91 -30.75
CA LEU A 14 10.28 9.65 -29.65
C LEU A 14 9.83 10.32 -28.35
N ILE A 15 9.34 11.56 -28.42
CA ILE A 15 8.81 12.30 -27.26
C ILE A 15 7.54 11.62 -26.72
N PHE A 16 6.60 11.24 -27.59
CA PHE A 16 5.38 10.54 -27.17
C PHE A 16 5.69 9.19 -26.51
N SER A 17 6.63 8.40 -27.05
CA SER A 17 7.03 7.12 -26.47
C SER A 17 7.67 7.28 -25.08
N SER A 18 8.46 8.34 -24.86
CA SER A 18 9.06 8.61 -23.55
C SER A 18 8.06 8.98 -22.44
N CYS A 19 6.91 9.57 -22.79
CA CYS A 19 5.85 9.89 -21.84
C CYS A 19 5.11 8.63 -21.35
N TYR A 20 4.94 7.62 -22.21
CA TYR A 20 4.30 6.35 -21.83
C TYR A 20 5.16 5.52 -20.86
N VAL A 21 6.49 5.54 -21.00
CA VAL A 21 7.39 4.75 -20.14
C VAL A 21 7.42 5.27 -18.70
N ARG A 22 7.23 6.59 -18.47
CA ARG A 22 7.21 7.15 -17.11
C ARG A 22 5.99 6.72 -16.29
N GLN A 23 4.86 6.43 -16.92
CA GLN A 23 3.64 6.04 -16.22
C GLN A 23 3.68 4.59 -15.72
N ALA A 24 4.50 3.74 -16.33
CA ALA A 24 4.68 2.34 -15.96
C ALA A 24 5.69 2.11 -14.80
N LEU A 25 6.39 3.16 -14.35
CA LEU A 25 7.36 3.12 -13.24
C LEU A 25 6.85 3.77 -11.95
N ALA A 26 5.56 4.08 -11.86
CA ALA A 26 4.94 4.24 -10.55
C ALA A 26 4.94 2.84 -9.90
N GLU A 27 5.97 2.55 -9.12
CA GLU A 27 5.96 1.44 -8.16
C GLU A 27 4.65 1.60 -7.38
N GLU A 28 3.69 0.69 -7.59
CA GLU A 28 2.40 0.77 -6.90
C GLU A 28 2.70 0.79 -5.41
N ASP A 29 2.51 1.94 -4.76
CA ASP A 29 2.80 2.14 -3.35
C ASP A 29 2.14 1.00 -2.55
N VAL A 30 2.97 0.08 -2.05
CA VAL A 30 2.48 -1.14 -1.40
C VAL A 30 1.87 -0.74 -0.06
N TYR A 31 0.56 -0.92 0.06
CA TYR A 31 -0.17 -0.61 1.27
C TYR A 31 -0.08 -1.77 2.28
N LYS A 32 0.86 -1.67 3.22
CA LYS A 32 1.13 -2.68 4.26
C LYS A 32 0.13 -2.64 5.41
N ILE A 33 -0.57 -3.76 5.64
CA ILE A 33 -1.52 -3.96 6.74
C ILE A 33 -0.97 -5.03 7.68
N GLY A 34 -0.74 -4.69 8.93
CA GLY A 34 -0.24 -5.60 9.96
C GLY A 34 -1.35 -6.21 10.82
N MET A 35 -1.20 -7.47 11.21
CA MET A 35 -2.05 -8.12 12.20
C MET A 35 -1.26 -9.18 12.97
N ILE A 36 -1.83 -9.68 14.06
CA ILE A 36 -1.41 -10.94 14.69
C ILE A 36 -2.26 -12.11 14.17
N HIS A 37 -1.80 -13.34 14.38
CA HIS A 37 -2.58 -14.53 14.05
C HIS A 37 -3.83 -14.65 14.95
N TRP A 38 -4.97 -14.18 14.44
CA TRP A 38 -6.27 -14.34 15.11
C TRP A 38 -7.39 -14.45 14.08
N ILE A 39 -8.35 -15.35 14.34
CA ILE A 39 -9.42 -15.70 13.39
C ILE A 39 -10.31 -14.50 13.03
N ALA A 40 -10.48 -13.56 13.94
CA ALA A 40 -11.26 -12.33 13.72
C ALA A 40 -10.70 -11.50 12.55
N TYR A 41 -9.40 -11.60 12.27
CA TYR A 41 -8.72 -10.84 11.21
C TYR A 41 -8.60 -11.61 9.88
N SER A 42 -9.09 -12.85 9.83
CA SER A 42 -9.07 -13.69 8.63
C SER A 42 -9.69 -13.07 7.36
N PRO A 43 -10.65 -12.12 7.42
CA PRO A 43 -11.11 -11.43 6.21
C PRO A 43 -10.00 -10.75 5.40
N LEU A 44 -8.92 -10.26 6.05
CA LEU A 44 -7.78 -9.68 5.34
C LEU A 44 -7.04 -10.72 4.49
N ASN A 45 -6.85 -11.93 5.02
CA ASN A 45 -6.24 -13.03 4.25
C ASN A 45 -7.14 -13.49 3.12
N VAL A 46 -8.45 -13.55 3.34
CA VAL A 46 -9.41 -13.89 2.28
C VAL A 46 -9.35 -12.84 1.18
N ALA A 47 -9.36 -11.55 1.52
CA ALA A 47 -9.27 -10.46 0.55
C ALA A 47 -7.98 -10.50 -0.27
N ASP A 48 -6.85 -10.85 0.36
CA ASP A 48 -5.57 -11.03 -0.31
C ASP A 48 -5.59 -12.20 -1.30
N VAL A 49 -5.94 -13.41 -0.82
CA VAL A 49 -5.98 -14.62 -1.66
C VAL A 49 -7.03 -14.54 -2.77
N LYS A 50 -8.16 -13.88 -2.52
CA LYS A 50 -9.22 -13.68 -3.53
C LYS A 50 -8.94 -12.50 -4.46
N GLY A 51 -7.89 -11.72 -4.23
CA GLY A 51 -7.51 -10.59 -5.07
C GLY A 51 -8.49 -9.41 -4.98
N PHE A 52 -9.24 -9.26 -3.89
CA PHE A 52 -10.19 -8.16 -3.72
C PHE A 52 -9.50 -6.81 -3.70
N TRP A 53 -8.29 -6.71 -3.13
CA TRP A 53 -7.48 -5.49 -3.19
C TRP A 53 -7.11 -5.12 -4.63
N LYS A 54 -6.61 -6.10 -5.40
CA LYS A 54 -6.23 -5.92 -6.80
C LYS A 54 -7.42 -5.53 -7.67
N ALA A 55 -8.60 -6.10 -7.41
CA ALA A 55 -9.84 -5.73 -8.11
C ALA A 55 -10.25 -4.26 -7.89
N GLN A 56 -9.77 -3.63 -6.82
CA GLN A 56 -9.96 -2.21 -6.53
C GLN A 56 -8.79 -1.34 -7.01
N GLY A 57 -7.79 -1.91 -7.68
CA GLY A 57 -6.57 -1.20 -8.08
C GLY A 57 -5.68 -0.81 -6.89
N ILE A 58 -5.75 -1.55 -5.78
CA ILE A 58 -4.97 -1.31 -4.58
C ILE A 58 -3.96 -2.44 -4.41
N ASN A 59 -2.67 -2.08 -4.31
CA ASN A 59 -1.61 -3.01 -3.98
C ASN A 59 -1.48 -3.12 -2.45
N VAL A 60 -1.79 -4.30 -1.88
CA VAL A 60 -1.80 -4.52 -0.43
C VAL A 60 -0.89 -5.68 -0.07
N GLU A 61 -0.13 -5.51 1.01
CA GLU A 61 0.63 -6.59 1.65
C GLU A 61 0.08 -6.81 3.06
N VAL A 62 -0.43 -8.02 3.33
CA VAL A 62 -0.92 -8.41 4.66
C VAL A 62 0.21 -9.11 5.42
N ILE A 63 0.64 -8.52 6.54
CA ILE A 63 1.80 -8.95 7.32
C ILE A 63 1.34 -9.51 8.67
N ASN A 64 1.70 -10.76 8.95
CA ASN A 64 1.47 -11.38 10.26
C ASN A 64 2.67 -11.14 11.18
N PHE A 65 2.40 -10.68 12.39
CA PHE A 65 3.38 -10.51 13.48
C PHE A 65 3.20 -11.59 14.54
N GLY A 66 4.26 -11.90 15.28
CA GLY A 66 4.22 -12.95 16.31
C GLY A 66 3.45 -12.53 17.56
N ASN A 67 3.37 -11.21 17.83
CA ASN A 67 2.68 -10.66 19.00
C ASN A 67 2.37 -9.16 18.82
N ASN A 68 1.50 -8.64 19.70
CA ASN A 68 1.08 -7.23 19.68
C ASN A 68 2.22 -6.24 19.92
N ARG A 69 3.28 -6.63 20.63
CA ARG A 69 4.44 -5.75 20.85
C ARG A 69 5.15 -5.47 19.53
N GLU A 70 5.39 -6.49 18.74
CA GLU A 70 6.02 -6.36 17.41
C GLU A 70 5.16 -5.56 16.45
N LEU A 71 3.85 -5.85 16.41
CA LEU A 71 2.86 -5.11 15.61
C LEU A 71 2.87 -3.61 15.96
N ASN A 72 2.77 -3.27 17.25
CA ASN A 72 2.74 -1.89 17.72
C ASN A 72 4.04 -1.14 17.39
N ILE A 73 5.20 -1.80 17.53
CA ILE A 73 6.49 -1.22 17.13
C ILE A 73 6.55 -1.03 15.60
N ALA A 74 5.99 -1.96 14.81
CA ALA A 74 5.94 -1.81 13.36
C ALA A 74 5.09 -0.60 12.95
N LEU A 75 3.92 -0.40 13.58
CA LEU A 75 3.06 0.75 13.35
C LEU A 75 3.75 2.07 13.74
N GLN A 76 4.30 2.15 14.95
CA GLN A 76 4.98 3.35 15.44
C GLN A 76 6.20 3.74 14.58
N LYS A 77 6.94 2.75 14.09
CA LYS A 77 8.10 2.97 13.20
C LYS A 77 7.71 3.16 11.73
N LYS A 78 6.41 3.26 11.41
CA LYS A 78 5.88 3.41 10.04
C LYS A 78 6.37 2.31 9.08
N ARG A 79 6.59 1.10 9.60
CA ARG A 79 6.92 -0.09 8.78
C ARG A 79 5.66 -0.74 8.18
N ILE A 80 4.50 -0.43 8.76
CA ILE A 80 3.16 -0.75 8.28
C ILE A 80 2.32 0.52 8.32
N HIS A 81 1.25 0.57 7.52
CA HIS A 81 0.37 1.73 7.41
C HIS A 81 -0.90 1.57 8.25
N ILE A 82 -1.45 0.35 8.30
CA ILE A 82 -2.61 -0.01 9.11
C ILE A 82 -2.24 -1.20 10.00
N ALA A 83 -2.83 -1.26 11.19
CA ALA A 83 -2.72 -2.41 12.08
C ALA A 83 -4.11 -2.86 12.57
N LEU A 84 -4.32 -4.16 12.71
CA LEU A 84 -5.48 -4.77 13.36
C LEU A 84 -5.06 -5.39 14.69
N ASP A 85 -5.74 -4.96 15.76
CA ASP A 85 -5.59 -5.42 17.13
C ASP A 85 -6.88 -5.05 17.88
N MET A 86 -7.03 -5.54 19.11
CA MET A 86 -8.16 -5.21 19.96
C MET A 86 -8.23 -3.70 20.24
N MET A 87 -9.45 -3.16 20.27
CA MET A 87 -9.73 -1.73 20.47
C MET A 87 -9.02 -1.14 21.71
N GLY A 88 -8.92 -1.93 22.79
CA GLY A 88 -8.17 -1.54 24.01
C GLY A 88 -6.68 -1.23 23.77
N SER A 89 -6.02 -1.92 22.84
CA SER A 89 -4.62 -1.64 22.46
C SER A 89 -4.50 -0.25 21.83
N TRP A 90 -5.42 0.10 20.92
CA TRP A 90 -5.44 1.38 20.22
C TRP A 90 -5.76 2.54 21.14
N VAL A 91 -6.76 2.38 22.01
CA VAL A 91 -7.05 3.37 23.07
C VAL A 91 -5.84 3.57 23.96
N GLY A 92 -5.19 2.49 24.41
CA GLY A 92 -4.00 2.58 25.23
C GLY A 92 -2.85 3.32 24.54
N MET A 93 -2.64 3.10 23.24
CA MET A 93 -1.63 3.82 22.47
C MET A 93 -1.98 5.30 22.27
N TYR A 94 -3.24 5.59 21.98
CA TYR A 94 -3.75 6.96 21.83
C TYR A 94 -3.57 7.78 23.11
N VAL A 95 -3.96 7.22 24.26
CA VAL A 95 -3.79 7.85 25.58
C VAL A 95 -2.32 8.11 25.92
N ARG A 96 -1.39 7.29 25.41
CA ARG A 96 0.07 7.52 25.54
C ARG A 96 0.64 8.56 24.56
N GLY A 97 -0.21 9.21 23.77
CA GLY A 97 0.21 10.24 22.81
C GLY A 97 0.83 9.69 21.52
N VAL A 98 0.59 8.42 21.18
CA VAL A 98 1.00 7.91 19.86
C VAL A 98 0.12 8.57 18.79
N PRO A 99 0.70 9.19 17.75
CA PRO A 99 -0.06 9.87 16.70
C PRO A 99 -0.68 8.85 15.74
N LEU A 100 -1.76 8.21 16.17
CA LEU A 100 -2.55 7.27 15.39
C LEU A 100 -4.00 7.75 15.25
N THR A 101 -4.68 7.22 14.24
CA THR A 101 -6.11 7.43 14.02
C THR A 101 -6.81 6.07 14.03
N ILE A 102 -7.86 5.93 14.83
CA ILE A 102 -8.72 4.75 14.83
C ILE A 102 -9.78 4.96 13.73
N ILE A 103 -9.84 4.04 12.76
CA ILE A 103 -10.70 4.15 11.57
C ILE A 103 -11.89 3.19 11.56
N GLY A 104 -11.95 2.23 12.48
CA GLY A 104 -13.02 1.23 12.57
C GLY A 104 -12.81 0.22 13.70
N GLU A 105 -13.83 -0.61 13.93
CA GLU A 105 -13.88 -1.75 14.86
C GLU A 105 -14.37 -3.01 14.13
#